data_AF-A0A349WF63-F1
#
_entry.id   AF-A0A349WF63-F1
#
_cell.length_a   1.000
_cell.length_b   1.000
_cell.length_c   1.000
_cell.angle_alpha   90.00
_cell.angle_beta   90.00
_cell.angle_gamma   90.00
#
_symmetry.space_group_name_H-M   'P 1'
#
loop_
_entity.id
_entity.type
_entity.pdbx_description
1 polymer ?
#
loop_
_entity_poly.entity_id
_entity_poly.type
_entity_poly.pdbx_seq_one_letter_code
_entity_poly.pdbx_strand_id
1 'polypeptide(L)'
;MNPQREIAIGALSVSNRLPFTLFGGINVLESRELALEVAAAYKQITDKLGIPYVFKASFDKANRSSISSFRGPGLEKGCEILNEIKQTYGVPVISDVHEP
;
A
#
# COMPACT_ATOMS: atom_id res chain seq x y z
N MET A 1 30.89 0.42 -7.62
CA MET A 1 29.44 0.58 -7.33
C MET A 1 28.74 -0.71 -7.69
N ASN A 2 27.86 -1.22 -6.84
CA ASN A 2 27.07 -2.41 -7.16
C ASN A 2 26.14 -2.11 -8.35
N PRO A 3 25.87 -3.10 -9.23
CA PRO A 3 24.92 -2.90 -10.33
C PRO A 3 23.55 -2.54 -9.76
N GLN A 4 22.97 -1.44 -10.24
CA GLN A 4 21.61 -1.05 -9.89
C GLN A 4 20.65 -2.13 -10.38
N ARG A 5 19.88 -2.68 -9.45
CA ARG A 5 18.89 -3.72 -9.72
C ARG A 5 17.59 -3.07 -10.20
N GLU A 6 16.88 -3.79 -11.07
CA GLU A 6 15.51 -3.49 -11.44
C GLU A 6 14.62 -4.57 -10.83
N ILE A 7 13.57 -4.14 -10.14
CA ILE A 7 12.65 -5.03 -9.41
C ILE A 7 11.27 -4.89 -10.02
N ALA A 8 10.68 -6.00 -10.44
CA ALA A 8 9.32 -6.05 -10.95
C ALA A 8 8.31 -6.10 -9.78
N ILE A 9 7.30 -5.25 -9.83
CA ILE A 9 6.15 -5.23 -8.90
C ILE A 9 4.87 -5.27 -9.75
N GLY A 10 4.36 -6.48 -9.99
CA GLY A 10 3.29 -6.66 -10.97
C GLY A 10 3.74 -6.21 -12.35
N ALA A 11 3.05 -5.21 -12.92
CA ALA A 11 3.40 -4.62 -14.20
C ALA A 11 4.40 -3.44 -14.09
N LEU A 12 4.80 -3.03 -12.88
CA LEU A 12 5.72 -1.93 -12.66
C LEU A 12 7.17 -2.41 -12.62
N SER A 13 8.09 -1.63 -13.20
CA SER A 13 9.53 -1.77 -13.00
C SER A 13 10.04 -0.67 -12.08
N VAL A 14 10.69 -1.05 -10.97
CA VAL A 14 11.25 -0.12 -9.98
C VAL A 14 12.77 -0.20 -10.00
N SER A 15 13.44 0.93 -10.23
CA SER A 15 14.90 1.03 -10.22
C SER A 15 15.35 2.47 -9.95
N ASN A 16 16.57 2.63 -9.44
CA ASN A 16 17.21 3.95 -9.28
C ASN A 16 17.51 4.67 -10.60
N ARG A 17 17.30 4.03 -11.76
CA ARG A 17 17.44 4.63 -13.10
C ARG A 17 16.10 4.98 -13.76
N LEU A 18 14.98 4.56 -13.17
CA LEU A 18 13.64 4.77 -13.70
C LEU A 18 12.99 5.97 -12.99
N PRO A 19 11.89 6.53 -13.54
CA PRO A 19 11.08 7.50 -12.81
C PRO A 19 10.70 6.98 -11.42
N PHE A 20 10.62 7.89 -10.44
CA PHE A 20 10.28 7.50 -9.09
C PHE A 20 8.90 6.83 -9.06
N THR A 21 8.76 5.79 -8.23
CA THR A 21 7.48 5.13 -7.96
C THR A 21 6.97 5.58 -6.61
N LEU A 22 5.72 6.02 -6.52
CA LEU A 22 5.09 6.44 -5.27
C LEU A 22 4.51 5.23 -4.54
N PHE A 23 4.99 5.00 -3.32
CA PHE A 23 4.40 4.08 -2.36
C PHE A 23 3.61 4.94 -1.37
N GLY A 24 2.31 5.08 -1.60
CA GLY A 24 1.47 6.06 -0.90
C GLY A 24 0.16 5.44 -0.42
N GLY A 25 -0.46 6.04 0.58
CA GLY A 25 -1.71 5.55 1.15
C GLY A 25 -1.90 6.03 2.58
N ILE A 26 -2.42 5.15 3.44
CA ILE A 26 -2.74 5.46 4.84
C ILE A 26 -1.87 4.66 5.81
N ASN A 27 -1.81 5.11 7.06
CA ASN A 27 -0.99 4.46 8.07
C ASN A 27 -1.53 3.05 8.38
N VAL A 28 -2.77 2.98 8.87
CA VAL A 28 -3.49 1.75 9.22
C VAL A 28 -4.85 1.75 8.53
N LEU A 29 -5.38 0.57 8.21
CA LEU A 29 -6.75 0.42 7.71
C LEU A 29 -7.74 0.77 8.84
N GLU A 30 -8.33 1.96 8.82
CA GLU A 30 -9.31 2.39 9.84
C GLU A 30 -10.72 1.90 9.51
N SER A 31 -11.10 1.97 8.24
CA SER A 31 -12.33 1.40 7.69
C SER A 31 -12.13 1.03 6.23
N ARG A 32 -13.02 0.18 5.70
CA ARG A 32 -13.02 -0.20 4.29
C ARG A 32 -13.30 1.01 3.40
N GLU A 33 -14.28 1.81 3.78
CA GLU A 33 -14.76 2.96 3.01
C GLU A 33 -13.65 4.00 2.86
N LEU A 34 -12.95 4.33 3.96
CA LEU A 34 -11.82 5.25 3.93
C LEU A 34 -10.69 4.71 3.05
N ALA A 35 -10.37 3.42 3.15
CA ALA A 35 -9.29 2.83 2.38
C ALA A 35 -9.56 2.88 0.87
N LEU A 36 -10.81 2.64 0.45
CA LEU A 36 -11.23 2.77 -0.95
C LEU A 36 -11.21 4.23 -1.42
N GLU A 37 -11.74 5.16 -0.62
CA GLU A 37 -11.73 6.59 -0.95
C GLU A 37 -10.31 7.10 -1.17
N VAL A 38 -9.40 6.78 -0.25
CA VAL A 38 -8.00 7.20 -0.36
C VAL A 38 -7.32 6.53 -1.55
N ALA A 39 -7.54 5.22 -1.77
CA ALA A 39 -6.99 4.53 -2.94
C ALA A 39 -7.43 5.18 -4.26
N ALA A 40 -8.71 5.55 -4.38
CA ALA A 40 -9.24 6.26 -5.54
C ALA A 40 -8.57 7.62 -5.74
N ALA A 41 -8.45 8.41 -4.67
CA ALA A 41 -7.85 9.74 -4.72
C ALA A 41 -6.38 9.68 -5.18
N TYR A 42 -5.59 8.78 -4.59
CA TYR A 42 -4.19 8.59 -5.03
C TYR A 42 -4.12 8.14 -6.48
N LYS A 43 -4.89 7.11 -6.87
CA LYS A 43 -4.90 6.58 -8.24
C LYS A 43 -5.21 7.67 -9.26
N GLN A 44 -6.26 8.47 -9.02
CA GLN A 44 -6.65 9.56 -9.89
C GLN A 44 -5.53 10.59 -10.08
N ILE A 45 -4.86 10.99 -8.98
CA ILE A 45 -3.79 11.97 -9.01
C ILE A 45 -2.55 11.41 -9.71
N THR A 46 -2.15 10.18 -9.37
CA THR A 46 -0.97 9.55 -9.96
C THR A 46 -1.16 9.27 -11.45
N ASP A 47 -2.36 8.89 -11.88
CA ASP A 47 -2.68 8.73 -13.31
C ASP A 47 -2.56 10.05 -14.06
N LYS A 48 -3.14 11.13 -13.50
CA LYS A 48 -3.07 12.47 -14.10
C LYS A 48 -1.64 12.97 -14.24
N LEU A 49 -0.76 12.62 -13.30
CA LEU A 49 0.64 13.05 -13.27
C LEU A 49 1.60 12.06 -13.94
N GLY A 50 1.12 10.89 -14.37
CA GLY A 50 1.96 9.83 -14.94
C GLY A 50 2.95 9.22 -13.94
N ILE A 51 2.61 9.20 -12.65
CA ILE A 51 3.47 8.66 -11.58
C ILE A 51 3.11 7.19 -11.33
N PRO A 52 4.07 6.23 -11.42
CA PRO A 52 3.84 4.85 -11.02
C PRO A 52 3.45 4.76 -9.53
N TYR A 53 2.47 3.92 -9.19
CA TYR A 53 1.85 3.93 -7.86
C TYR A 53 1.63 2.54 -7.25
N VAL A 54 1.92 2.42 -5.96
CA VAL A 54 1.62 1.27 -5.10
C VAL A 54 0.86 1.76 -3.87
N PHE A 55 -0.31 1.17 -3.60
CA PHE A 55 -1.11 1.53 -2.41
C PHE A 55 -0.52 0.90 -1.14
N LYS A 56 -0.27 1.71 -0.11
CA LYS A 56 0.23 1.25 1.19
C LYS A 56 -0.82 1.42 2.29
N ALA A 57 -1.04 0.37 3.08
CA ALA A 57 -1.69 0.45 4.39
C ALA A 57 -1.27 -0.72 5.29
N SER A 58 -1.21 -0.50 6.61
CA SER A 58 -0.99 -1.56 7.60
C SER A 58 -2.31 -2.18 8.03
N PHE A 59 -2.39 -3.51 8.13
CA PHE A 59 -3.55 -4.21 8.69
C PHE A 59 -3.47 -4.37 10.23
N ASP A 60 -2.26 -4.30 10.78
CA ASP A 60 -1.99 -4.35 12.21
C ASP A 60 -0.87 -3.36 12.58
N LYS A 61 -0.97 -2.73 13.73
CA LYS A 61 0.09 -1.90 14.33
C LYS A 61 0.59 -2.58 15.60
N ALA A 62 1.57 -3.46 15.46
CA ALA A 62 2.08 -4.27 16.57
C ALA A 62 2.89 -3.48 17.62
N ASN A 63 3.26 -2.23 17.33
CA ASN A 63 4.17 -1.40 18.12
C ASN A 63 3.48 -0.19 18.80
N ARG A 64 2.23 -0.36 19.24
CA ARG A 64 1.51 0.70 19.99
C ARG A 64 2.06 0.81 21.42
N SER A 65 2.10 2.04 21.94
CA SER A 65 2.57 2.34 23.31
C SER A 65 1.62 1.84 24.41
N SER A 66 0.35 1.57 24.10
CA SER A 66 -0.62 0.98 25.00
C SER A 66 -1.30 -0.21 24.34
N ILE A 67 -1.54 -1.27 25.12
CA ILE A 67 -2.23 -2.49 24.67
C ILE A 67 -3.69 -2.25 24.29
N SER A 68 -4.34 -1.22 24.86
CA SER A 68 -5.74 -0.87 24.58
C SER A 68 -5.91 -0.02 23.31
N SER A 69 -4.81 0.34 22.65
CA SER A 69 -4.85 1.11 21.41
C SER A 69 -5.50 0.32 20.27
N PHE A 70 -6.29 1.00 19.44
CA PHE A 70 -6.74 0.44 18.16
C PHE A 70 -5.53 0.05 17.30
N ARG A 71 -5.51 -1.18 16.78
CA ARG A 71 -4.36 -1.69 15.99
C ARG A 71 -4.66 -1.86 14.50
N GLY A 72 -5.90 -1.68 14.08
CA GLY A 72 -6.34 -2.05 12.74
C GLY A 72 -7.30 -3.24 12.78
N PRO A 73 -7.74 -3.71 11.60
CA PRO A 73 -8.73 -4.75 11.45
C PRO A 73 -8.15 -6.17 11.64
N GLY A 74 -6.83 -6.30 11.76
CA GLY A 74 -6.15 -7.60 11.82
C GLY A 74 -5.93 -8.21 10.44
N LEU A 75 -5.26 -9.36 10.41
CA LEU A 75 -4.77 -9.98 9.18
C LEU A 75 -5.88 -10.31 8.18
N GLU A 76 -6.87 -11.10 8.59
CA GLU A 76 -7.92 -11.61 7.69
C GLU A 76 -8.70 -10.46 7.05
N LYS A 77 -9.28 -9.57 7.88
CA LYS A 77 -10.06 -8.45 7.38
C LYS A 77 -9.21 -7.41 6.64
N GLY A 78 -7.97 -7.22 7.05
CA GLY A 78 -7.02 -6.35 6.35
C GLY A 78 -6.68 -6.87 4.95
N CYS A 79 -6.43 -8.17 4.81
CA CYS A 79 -6.18 -8.81 3.53
C CYS A 79 -7.40 -8.73 2.60
N GLU A 80 -8.62 -8.88 3.11
CA GLU A 80 -9.84 -8.67 2.32
C GLU A 80 -9.90 -7.25 1.72
N ILE A 81 -9.68 -6.22 2.55
CA ILE A 81 -9.73 -4.82 2.12
C ILE A 81 -8.61 -4.53 1.10
N LEU A 82 -7.39 -5.02 1.35
CA LEU A 82 -6.27 -4.84 0.42
C LEU A 82 -6.50 -5.55 -0.92
N ASN A 83 -7.08 -6.76 -0.90
CA ASN A 83 -7.45 -7.47 -2.12
C ASN A 83 -8.53 -6.70 -2.89
N GLU A 84 -9.53 -6.15 -2.21
CA GLU A 84 -10.57 -5.35 -2.85
C GLU A 84 -9.99 -4.10 -3.53
N ILE A 85 -9.08 -3.37 -2.88
CA ILE A 85 -8.37 -2.22 -3.46
C ILE A 85 -7.62 -2.64 -4.73
N LYS A 86 -6.91 -3.78 -4.66
CA LYS A 86 -6.16 -4.32 -5.80
C LYS A 86 -7.07 -4.63 -6.99
N GLN A 87 -8.22 -5.27 -6.76
CA GLN A 87 -9.17 -5.61 -7.82
C GLN A 87 -9.88 -4.37 -8.38
N THR A 88 -10.30 -3.46 -7.50
CA THR A 88 -11.08 -2.26 -7.88
C THR A 88 -10.27 -1.26 -8.69
N TYR A 89 -9.01 -1.01 -8.29
CA TYR A 89 -8.19 0.06 -8.89
C TYR A 89 -7.03 -0.46 -9.74
N GLY A 90 -6.80 -1.78 -9.77
CA GLY A 90 -5.71 -2.40 -10.53
C GLY A 90 -4.32 -1.99 -10.03
N VAL A 91 -4.19 -1.56 -8.77
CA VAL A 91 -2.92 -1.10 -8.19
C VAL A 91 -2.26 -2.21 -7.37
N PRO A 92 -0.92 -2.35 -7.42
CA PRO A 92 -0.22 -3.16 -6.44
C PRO A 92 -0.44 -2.63 -5.02
N VAL A 93 -0.40 -3.53 -4.04
CA VAL A 93 -0.56 -3.20 -2.62
C VAL A 93 0.67 -3.62 -1.81
N ILE A 94 0.97 -2.88 -0.76
CA ILE A 94 2.05 -3.17 0.18
C ILE A 94 1.55 -3.03 1.62
N SER A 95 1.95 -3.98 2.46
CA SER A 95 1.69 -3.99 3.90
C SER A 95 2.89 -4.56 4.65
N ASP A 96 3.01 -4.21 5.93
CA ASP A 96 4.00 -4.72 6.87
C ASP A 96 3.52 -6.01 7.55
N VAL A 97 4.45 -6.92 7.82
CA VAL A 97 4.20 -8.19 8.52
C VAL A 97 5.04 -8.20 9.79
N HIS A 98 4.44 -8.63 10.90
CA HIS A 98 5.05 -8.57 12.24
C HIS A 98 5.40 -9.94 12.83
N GLU A 99 4.90 -11.03 12.24
CA GLU A 99 5.09 -12.40 12.70
C GLU A 99 5.52 -13.31 11.50
N PRO A 100 6.39 -14.31 11.71
CA PRO A 100 6.89 -15.20 10.65
C PRO A 100 5.83 -16.10 10.00
#